data_AF-A0A917W0D4-F1
#
_entry.id   AF-A0A917W0D4-F1
#
_cell.length_a   1.000
_cell.length_b   1.000
_cell.length_c   1.000
_cell.angle_alpha   90.00
_cell.angle_beta   90.00
_cell.angle_gamma   90.00
#
_symmetry.space_group_name_H-M   'P 1'
#
loop_
_entity.id
_entity.type
_entity.pdbx_description
1 polymer ?
#
loop_
_entity_poly.entity_id
_entity_poly.type
_entity_poly.pdbx_seq_one_letter_code
_entity_poly.pdbx_strand_id
1 'polypeptide(L)'
;MLSDAAVTHDLTTSGSVMRYIFDNLSYHLPKDFDALDTHHAQQVQQFLAGMFSQEVQDKIDLLAEDELFARFQNIVFLKSIDVAWIEQVDFLEQLKTVVQDRNMAQHKVEYEYRREAYFAFEEMKKRINRDIVRLLCLSRIEQGDDGGLIIQFA
;
A
#
# COMPACT_ATOMS: atom_id res chain seq x y z
N MET A 1 -8.11 4.40 4.34
CA MET A 1 -7.03 3.40 4.13
C MET A 1 -7.30 2.59 2.86
N LEU A 2 -8.33 1.74 2.81
CA LEU A 2 -8.71 1.01 1.58
C LEU A 2 -9.29 1.92 0.48
N SER A 3 -10.00 2.98 0.84
CA SER A 3 -10.58 3.95 -0.12
C SER A 3 -9.52 4.61 -1.00
N ASP A 4 -8.37 4.99 -0.44
CA ASP A 4 -7.32 5.68 -1.21
C ASP A 4 -6.42 4.71 -1.98
N ALA A 5 -6.26 3.48 -1.50
CA ALA A 5 -5.51 2.43 -2.19
C ALA A 5 -6.21 2.01 -3.50
N ALA A 6 -7.55 1.99 -3.50
CA ALA A 6 -8.39 1.66 -4.65
C ALA A 6 -8.45 2.76 -5.72
N VAL A 7 -8.24 4.03 -5.37
CA VAL A 7 -8.41 5.19 -6.28
C VAL A 7 -7.39 5.21 -7.43
N THR A 8 -6.25 4.55 -7.28
CA THR A 8 -5.21 4.48 -8.33
C THR A 8 -5.43 3.38 -9.37
N HIS A 9 -6.38 2.47 -9.17
CA HIS A 9 -6.70 1.41 -10.12
C HIS A 9 -8.11 1.60 -10.64
N ASP A 10 -8.25 1.48 -11.96
CA ASP A 10 -9.56 1.43 -12.60
C ASP A 10 -10.23 0.11 -12.22
N LEU A 11 -11.00 0.09 -11.14
CA LEU A 11 -11.69 -1.10 -10.61
C LEU A 11 -13.04 -1.36 -11.30
N THR A 12 -13.25 -0.82 -12.50
CA THR A 12 -14.53 -0.93 -13.21
C THR A 12 -14.72 -2.26 -13.93
N THR A 13 -13.67 -3.08 -14.02
CA THR A 13 -13.70 -4.37 -14.73
C THR A 13 -13.36 -5.52 -13.80
N SER A 14 -13.96 -6.69 -14.04
CA SER A 14 -13.61 -7.91 -13.31
C SER A 14 -12.10 -8.22 -13.38
N GLY A 15 -11.47 -8.05 -14.54
CA GLY A 15 -10.03 -8.29 -14.69
C GLY A 15 -9.14 -7.37 -13.84
N SER A 16 -9.51 -6.09 -13.71
CA SER A 16 -8.75 -5.14 -12.89
C SER A 16 -8.96 -5.35 -11.40
N VAL A 17 -10.17 -5.73 -10.97
CA VAL A 17 -10.42 -6.12 -9.57
C VAL A 17 -9.65 -7.39 -9.23
N MET A 18 -9.66 -8.40 -10.10
CA MET A 18 -8.89 -9.63 -9.93
C MET A 18 -7.39 -9.33 -9.79
N ARG A 19 -6.85 -8.45 -10.66
CA ARG A 19 -5.45 -8.02 -10.58
C ARG A 19 -5.15 -7.34 -9.25
N TYR A 20 -6.01 -6.43 -8.81
CA TYR A 20 -5.85 -5.75 -7.52
C TYR A 20 -5.82 -6.74 -6.35
N ILE A 21 -6.70 -7.73 -6.36
CA ILE A 21 -6.75 -8.79 -5.33
C ILE A 21 -5.42 -9.54 -5.27
N PHE A 22 -4.92 -10.02 -6.41
CA PHE A 22 -3.66 -10.79 -6.41
C PHE A 22 -2.44 -9.96 -6.03
N ASP A 23 -2.42 -8.69 -6.41
CA ASP A 23 -1.28 -7.82 -6.14
C ASP A 23 -1.25 -7.32 -4.68
N ASN A 24 -2.39 -7.31 -3.98
CA ASN A 24 -2.51 -6.61 -2.69
C ASN A 24 -3.17 -7.39 -1.56
N LEU A 25 -4.04 -8.36 -1.84
CA LEU A 25 -4.90 -8.96 -0.82
C LEU A 25 -4.69 -10.46 -0.65
N SER A 26 -4.76 -11.24 -1.71
CA SER A 26 -4.68 -12.69 -1.58
C SER A 26 -4.30 -13.35 -2.88
N TYR A 27 -3.59 -14.47 -2.81
CA TYR A 27 -3.32 -15.34 -3.97
C TYR A 27 -4.50 -16.26 -4.32
N HIS A 28 -5.60 -16.17 -3.56
CA HIS A 28 -6.79 -16.96 -3.77
C HIS A 28 -7.99 -16.06 -4.04
N LEU A 29 -8.77 -16.44 -5.06
CA LEU A 29 -9.99 -15.74 -5.41
C LEU A 29 -11.17 -16.41 -4.67
N PRO A 30 -12.01 -15.66 -3.96
CA PRO A 30 -13.16 -16.24 -3.28
C PRO A 30 -14.23 -16.62 -4.31
N LYS A 31 -15.04 -17.63 -3.96
CA LYS A 31 -15.97 -18.29 -4.91
C LYS A 31 -17.10 -17.39 -5.41
N ASP A 32 -17.40 -16.33 -4.68
CA ASP A 32 -18.42 -15.33 -4.98
C ASP A 32 -17.93 -14.21 -5.88
N PHE A 33 -16.64 -14.21 -6.25
CA PHE A 33 -16.07 -13.20 -7.15
C PHE A 33 -16.78 -13.12 -8.51
N ASP A 34 -17.16 -14.26 -9.09
CA ASP A 34 -17.84 -14.30 -10.39
C ASP A 34 -19.23 -13.63 -10.36
N ALA A 35 -19.81 -13.46 -9.17
CA ALA A 35 -21.09 -12.79 -8.96
C ALA A 35 -20.94 -11.29 -8.64
N LEU A 36 -19.71 -10.78 -8.54
CA LEU A 36 -19.44 -9.39 -8.20
C LEU A 36 -19.77 -8.47 -9.37
N ASP A 37 -20.63 -7.48 -9.14
CA ASP A 37 -20.89 -6.42 -10.12
C ASP A 37 -19.83 -5.31 -9.98
N THR A 38 -18.91 -5.26 -10.94
CA THR A 38 -17.81 -4.28 -10.95
C THR A 38 -18.24 -2.88 -11.37
N HIS A 39 -19.47 -2.70 -11.85
CA HIS A 39 -20.00 -1.37 -12.13
C HIS A 39 -20.52 -0.66 -10.86
N HIS A 40 -20.75 -1.40 -9.78
CA HIS A 40 -21.16 -0.86 -8.49
C HIS A 40 -19.95 -0.68 -7.56
N ALA A 41 -19.32 0.50 -7.60
CA ALA A 41 -18.11 0.81 -6.84
C ALA A 41 -18.22 0.53 -5.33
N GLN A 42 -19.38 0.78 -4.72
CA GLN A 42 -19.60 0.49 -3.30
C GLN A 42 -19.57 -1.02 -3.00
N GLN A 43 -20.10 -1.85 -3.90
CA GLN A 43 -20.08 -3.31 -3.75
C GLN A 43 -18.64 -3.84 -3.88
N VAL A 44 -17.88 -3.36 -4.86
CA VAL A 44 -16.45 -3.69 -5.01
C VAL A 44 -15.67 -3.28 -3.76
N GLN A 45 -15.90 -2.08 -3.24
CA GLN A 45 -15.23 -1.61 -2.03
C GLN A 45 -15.55 -2.49 -0.81
N GLN A 46 -16.82 -2.85 -0.61
CA GLN A 46 -17.23 -3.72 0.50
C GLN A 46 -16.62 -5.12 0.37
N PHE A 47 -16.60 -5.66 -0.86
CA PHE A 47 -16.00 -6.95 -1.14
C PHE A 47 -14.50 -6.98 -0.82
N LEU A 48 -13.74 -6.00 -1.33
CA LEU A 48 -12.30 -5.89 -1.06
C LEU A 48 -12.02 -5.65 0.44
N ALA A 49 -12.86 -4.86 1.12
CA ALA A 49 -12.73 -4.65 2.56
C ALA A 49 -13.01 -5.93 3.36
N GLY A 50 -14.00 -6.72 2.96
CA GLY A 50 -14.27 -8.03 3.55
C GLY A 50 -13.08 -8.98 3.39
N MET A 51 -12.49 -9.04 2.20
CA MET A 51 -11.28 -9.84 1.95
C MET A 51 -10.11 -9.39 2.83
N PHE A 52 -9.85 -8.08 2.90
CA PHE A 52 -8.81 -7.54 3.77
C PHE A 52 -9.03 -7.92 5.24
N SER A 53 -10.26 -7.76 5.74
CA SER A 53 -10.61 -8.12 7.12
C SER A 53 -10.39 -9.62 7.39
N GLN A 54 -10.72 -10.48 6.43
CA GLN A 54 -10.50 -11.92 6.57
C GLN A 54 -9.01 -12.26 6.66
N GLU A 55 -8.20 -11.77 5.71
CA GLU A 55 -6.74 -12.03 5.69
C GLU A 55 -6.03 -11.50 6.95
N VAL A 56 -6.50 -10.37 7.48
CA VAL A 56 -6.00 -9.84 8.76
C VAL A 56 -6.42 -10.72 9.93
N GLN A 57 -7.68 -11.17 9.96
CA GLN A 57 -8.17 -12.05 11.03
C GLN A 57 -7.43 -13.39 11.03
N ASP A 58 -7.17 -13.97 9.86
CA ASP A 58 -6.43 -15.23 9.74
C ASP A 58 -5.01 -15.11 10.32
N LYS A 59 -4.39 -13.94 10.23
CA LYS A 59 -3.06 -13.67 10.83
C LYS A 59 -3.11 -13.47 12.33
N ILE A 60 -4.17 -12.85 12.84
CA ILE A 60 -4.43 -12.73 14.27
C ILE A 60 -4.58 -14.14 14.86
N ASP A 61 -5.41 -14.97 14.23
CA ASP A 61 -5.69 -16.34 14.66
C ASP A 61 -4.44 -17.22 14.59
N LEU A 62 -3.61 -17.06 13.55
CA LEU A 62 -2.33 -17.77 13.41
C LEU A 62 -1.34 -17.43 14.53
N LEU A 63 -1.27 -16.16 14.94
CA LEU A 63 -0.31 -15.72 15.95
C LEU A 63 -0.78 -16.01 17.37
N ALA A 64 -2.08 -16.18 17.60
CA ALA A 64 -2.74 -16.49 18.88
C ALA A 64 -2.49 -15.50 20.04
N GLU A 65 -1.54 -14.56 19.90
CA GLU A 65 -1.19 -13.54 20.86
C GLU A 65 -1.29 -12.14 20.24
N ASP A 66 -2.11 -11.28 20.85
CA ASP A 66 -2.33 -9.90 20.40
C ASP A 66 -1.02 -9.09 20.32
N GLU A 67 -0.08 -9.34 21.25
CA GLU A 67 1.22 -8.67 21.25
C GLU A 67 2.08 -9.01 20.03
N LEU A 68 2.06 -10.26 19.57
CA LEU A 68 2.81 -10.68 18.38
C LEU A 68 2.23 -10.04 17.13
N PHE A 69 0.91 -9.98 17.02
CA PHE A 69 0.25 -9.29 15.91
C PHE A 69 0.54 -7.79 15.91
N ALA A 70 0.50 -7.12 17.08
CA ALA A 70 0.86 -5.71 17.20
C ALA A 70 2.32 -5.44 16.79
N ARG A 71 3.25 -6.35 17.14
CA ARG A 71 4.65 -6.28 16.69
C ARG A 71 4.75 -6.42 15.17
N PHE A 72 4.07 -7.40 14.58
CA PHE A 72 4.01 -7.56 13.13
C PHE A 72 3.50 -6.29 12.43
N GLN A 73 2.40 -5.71 12.92
CA GLN A 73 1.86 -4.46 12.38
C GLN A 73 2.88 -3.33 12.43
N ASN A 74 3.53 -3.11 13.58
CA ASN A 74 4.56 -2.07 13.73
C ASN A 74 5.70 -2.24 12.74
N ILE A 75 6.16 -3.49 12.54
CA ILE A 75 7.22 -3.80 11.56
C ILE A 75 6.75 -3.44 10.13
N VAL A 76 5.51 -3.77 9.77
CA VAL A 76 4.94 -3.44 8.46
C VAL A 76 4.84 -1.94 8.25
N PHE A 77 4.37 -1.19 9.25
CA PHE A 77 4.28 0.27 9.19
C PHE A 77 5.66 0.90 8.98
N LEU A 78 6.64 0.54 9.80
CA LEU A 78 8.00 1.06 9.71
C LEU A 78 8.62 0.75 8.36
N LYS A 79 8.54 -0.50 7.90
CA LYS A 79 9.07 -0.90 6.59
C LYS A 79 8.45 -0.10 5.45
N SER A 80 7.13 0.11 5.48
CA SER A 80 6.42 0.85 4.42
C SER A 80 6.85 2.32 4.39
N ILE A 81 7.04 2.93 5.56
CA ILE A 81 7.51 4.32 5.69
C ILE A 81 8.96 4.44 5.22
N ASP A 82 9.84 3.55 5.66
CA ASP A 82 11.28 3.60 5.33
C ASP A 82 11.51 3.49 3.82
N VAL A 83 10.85 2.54 3.16
CA VAL A 83 10.96 2.36 1.70
C VAL A 83 10.42 3.58 0.95
N ALA A 84 9.26 4.10 1.37
CA ALA A 84 8.67 5.28 0.73
C ALA A 84 9.51 6.55 0.94
N TRP A 85 10.11 6.70 2.11
CA TRP A 85 10.96 7.85 2.42
C TRP A 85 12.26 7.85 1.59
N ILE A 86 12.91 6.71 1.42
CA ILE A 86 14.11 6.61 0.58
C ILE A 86 13.81 7.08 -0.85
N GLU A 87 12.74 6.56 -1.46
CA GLU A 87 12.34 6.96 -2.81
C GLU A 87 11.95 8.45 -2.90
N GLN A 88 11.31 8.98 -1.85
CA GLN A 88 10.95 10.39 -1.79
C GLN A 88 12.20 11.29 -1.73
N VAL A 89 13.22 10.91 -0.96
CA VAL A 89 14.48 11.66 -0.89
C VAL A 89 15.15 11.67 -2.26
N ASP A 90 15.27 10.51 -2.92
CA ASP A 90 15.85 10.39 -4.26
C ASP A 90 15.09 11.27 -5.28
N PHE A 91 13.76 11.27 -5.22
CA PHE A 91 12.92 12.11 -6.07
C PHE A 91 13.18 13.61 -5.84
N LEU A 92 13.24 14.05 -4.58
CA LEU A 92 13.47 15.47 -4.25
C LEU A 92 14.85 15.94 -4.70
N GLU A 93 15.87 15.08 -4.61
CA GLU A 93 17.21 15.37 -5.14
C GLU A 93 17.18 15.57 -6.66
N GLN A 94 16.52 14.68 -7.41
CA GLN A 94 16.37 14.81 -8.85
C GLN A 94 15.57 16.06 -9.23
N LEU A 95 14.46 16.32 -8.54
CA LEU A 95 13.62 17.49 -8.76
C LEU A 95 14.41 18.79 -8.57
N LYS A 96 15.27 18.84 -7.55
CA LYS A 96 16.13 19.99 -7.29
C LYS A 96 17.07 20.28 -8.46
N THR A 97 17.71 19.25 -9.01
CA THR A 97 18.59 19.39 -10.19
C THR A 97 17.82 19.90 -11.42
N VAL A 98 16.67 19.31 -11.72
CA VAL A 98 15.85 19.69 -12.89
C VAL A 98 15.37 21.14 -12.82
N VAL A 99 14.92 21.56 -11.63
CA VAL A 99 14.42 22.94 -11.42
C VAL A 99 15.59 23.94 -11.44
N GLN A 100 16.79 23.53 -11.02
CA GLN A 100 18.00 24.33 -11.14
C GLN A 100 18.43 24.57 -12.59
N ASP A 101 18.38 23.56 -13.46
CA ASP A 101 18.76 23.69 -14.88
C ASP A 101 17.79 24.61 -15.67
N ARG A 102 16.54 24.75 -15.20
CA ARG A 102 15.51 25.63 -15.80
C ARG A 102 15.62 27.11 -15.38
N ASN A 103 16.49 27.45 -14.43
CA ASN A 103 16.70 28.83 -13.94
C ASN A 103 17.19 29.83 -15.00
N MET A 104 17.53 29.39 -16.22
CA MET A 104 17.92 30.29 -17.31
C MET A 104 16.74 31.16 -17.82
N ALA A 105 15.50 30.90 -17.40
CA ALA A 105 14.28 31.50 -17.96
C ALA A 105 13.32 32.10 -16.92
N GLN A 106 13.74 33.04 -16.06
CA GLN A 106 12.85 33.95 -15.28
C GLN A 106 11.63 33.36 -14.51
N HIS A 107 11.56 32.06 -14.25
CA HIS A 107 10.45 31.39 -13.56
C HIS A 107 10.63 31.36 -12.03
N LYS A 108 9.51 31.27 -11.28
CA LYS A 108 9.51 31.17 -9.80
C LYS A 108 9.92 29.76 -9.35
N VAL A 109 11.19 29.42 -9.53
CA VAL A 109 11.81 28.11 -9.25
C VAL A 109 11.50 27.58 -7.85
N GLU A 110 11.55 28.41 -6.82
CA GLU A 110 11.19 28.00 -5.46
C GLU A 110 9.73 27.55 -5.34
N TYR A 111 8.82 28.28 -6.00
CA TYR A 111 7.40 27.95 -5.99
C TYR A 111 7.12 26.62 -6.71
N GLU A 112 7.75 26.41 -7.87
CA GLU A 112 7.58 25.18 -8.64
C GLU A 112 8.12 23.96 -7.88
N TYR A 113 9.33 24.07 -7.32
CA TYR A 113 9.91 23.01 -6.48
C TYR A 113 8.98 22.66 -5.32
N ARG A 114 8.52 23.66 -4.56
CA ARG A 114 7.63 23.42 -3.41
C ARG A 114 6.31 22.78 -3.80
N ARG A 115 5.71 23.24 -4.90
CA ARG A 115 4.44 22.70 -5.40
C ARG A 115 4.61 21.23 -5.80
N GLU A 116 5.64 20.91 -6.55
CA GLU A 116 5.90 19.54 -7.02
C GLU A 116 6.28 18.61 -5.86
N ALA A 117 7.14 19.09 -4.94
CA ALA A 117 7.50 18.36 -3.74
C ALA A 117 6.28 18.04 -2.86
N TYR A 118 5.32 18.96 -2.76
CA TYR A 118 4.07 18.72 -2.03
C TYR A 118 3.22 17.64 -2.68
N PHE A 119 3.06 17.67 -4.01
CA PHE A 119 2.31 16.62 -4.71
C PHE A 119 2.98 15.25 -4.57
N ALA A 120 4.31 15.18 -4.67
CA ALA A 120 5.08 13.96 -4.44
C ALA A 120 4.89 13.43 -3.02
N PHE A 121 4.89 14.31 -2.01
CA PHE A 121 4.60 13.93 -0.62
C PHE A 121 3.19 13.35 -0.44
N GLU A 122 2.17 13.94 -1.07
CA GLU A 122 0.81 13.40 -1.02
C GLU A 122 0.74 12.00 -1.68
N GLU A 123 1.46 11.79 -2.78
CA GLU A 123 1.53 10.46 -3.42
C GLU A 123 2.32 9.45 -2.57
N MET A 124 3.41 9.88 -1.91
CA MET A 124 4.16 9.05 -0.96
C MET A 124 3.24 8.53 0.15
N LYS A 125 2.38 9.37 0.73
CA LYS A 125 1.41 8.92 1.75
C LYS A 125 0.44 7.86 1.22
N LYS A 126 -0.05 8.03 -0.01
CA LYS A 126 -0.94 7.02 -0.63
C LYS A 126 -0.19 5.72 -0.88
N ARG A 127 1.06 5.80 -1.33
CA ARG A 127 1.93 4.63 -1.51
C ARG A 127 2.14 3.87 -0.20
N ILE A 128 2.47 4.58 0.88
CA ILE A 128 2.61 3.98 2.22
C ILE A 128 1.35 3.19 2.59
N ASN A 129 0.16 3.75 2.38
CA ASN A 129 -1.10 3.06 2.68
C ASN A 129 -1.30 1.81 1.82
N ARG A 130 -0.95 1.85 0.52
CA ARG A 130 -1.01 0.69 -0.37
C ARG A 130 -0.06 -0.41 0.08
N ASP A 131 1.18 -0.03 0.42
CA ASP A 131 2.20 -0.97 0.88
C ASP A 131 1.83 -1.61 2.21
N ILE A 132 1.23 -0.85 3.15
CA ILE A 132 0.72 -1.40 4.40
C ILE A 132 -0.34 -2.48 4.14
N VAL A 133 -1.33 -2.21 3.28
CA VAL A 133 -2.37 -3.19 2.94
C VAL A 133 -1.74 -4.44 2.32
N ARG A 134 -0.87 -4.25 1.31
CA ARG A 134 -0.18 -5.33 0.61
C ARG A 134 0.65 -6.18 1.56
N LEU A 135 1.47 -5.57 2.41
CA LEU A 135 2.35 -6.28 3.32
C LEU A 135 1.58 -6.94 4.45
N LEU A 136 0.54 -6.31 4.99
CA LEU A 136 -0.31 -6.93 6.00
C LEU A 136 -0.94 -8.21 5.45
N CYS A 137 -1.46 -8.18 4.23
CA CYS A 137 -2.13 -9.33 3.63
C CYS A 137 -1.17 -10.39 3.07
N LEU A 138 -0.18 -10.01 2.27
CA LEU A 138 0.63 -10.97 1.51
C LEU A 138 1.91 -11.45 2.21
N SER A 139 2.35 -10.80 3.29
CA SER A 139 3.56 -11.27 4.02
C SER A 139 3.30 -12.58 4.75
N ARG A 140 4.24 -13.52 4.68
CA ARG A 140 4.18 -14.77 5.45
C ARG A 140 4.77 -14.54 6.83
N ILE A 141 4.11 -15.08 7.85
CA ILE A 141 4.51 -14.95 9.26
C ILE A 141 4.66 -16.35 9.84
N GLU A 142 5.79 -16.59 10.49
CA GLU A 142 6.11 -17.83 11.19
C GLU A 142 6.58 -17.49 12.61
N GLN A 143 6.18 -18.30 13.60
CA GLN A 143 6.74 -18.21 14.93
C GLN A 143 8.08 -18.96 14.96
N GLY A 144 9.14 -18.26 15.37
CA GLY A 144 10.45 -18.87 15.56
C GLY A 144 10.49 -19.75 16.82
N ASP A 145 11.40 -20.71 16.84
CA ASP A 145 11.59 -21.65 17.96
C ASP A 145 11.94 -20.94 19.30
N ASP A 146 12.39 -19.70 19.23
CA ASP A 146 12.75 -18.82 20.35
C ASP A 146 11.59 -17.91 20.82
N GLY A 147 10.40 -18.04 20.23
CA GLY A 147 9.27 -17.13 20.44
C GLY A 147 9.40 -15.79 19.67
N GLY A 148 10.37 -15.68 18.76
CA GLY A 148 10.52 -14.56 17.84
C GLY A 148 9.54 -14.61 16.67
N LEU A 149 9.41 -13.48 15.96
CA LEU A 149 8.61 -13.37 14.73
C LEU A 149 9.53 -13.43 13.51
N ILE A 150 9.32 -14.43 12.66
CA ILE A 150 9.96 -14.52 11.35
C ILE A 150 8.95 -14.03 10.30
N ILE A 151 9.28 -12.93 9.63
CA ILE A 151 8.41 -12.31 8.62
C ILE A 151 9.11 -12.36 7.27
N GLN A 152 8.48 -13.02 6.30
CA GLN A 152 8.86 -12.97 4.90
C GLN A 152 7.93 -12.00 4.18
N PHE A 153 8.45 -10.81 3.85
CA PHE A 153 7.70 -9.79 3.13
C PHE A 153 7.46 -10.20 1.68
N ALA A 154 6.27 -9.88 1.18
CA ALA A 154 5.90 -10.01 -0.23
C ALA A 154 6.46 -8.89 -1.11
#